data_AF-A0A967HSW6-F1
#
_entry.id   AF-A0A967HSW6-F1
#
_cell.length_a   1.000
_cell.length_b   1.000
_cell.length_c   1.000
_cell.angle_alpha   90.00
_cell.angle_beta   90.00
_cell.angle_gamma   90.00
#
_symmetry.space_group_name_H-M   'P 1'
#
loop_
_entity.id
_entity.type
_entity.pdbx_description
1 polymer ?
#
loop_
_entity_poly.entity_id
_entity_poly.type
_entity_poly.pdbx_seq_one_letter_code
_entity_poly.pdbx_strand_id
1 'polypeptide(L)'
;MKRKLIYIVTGFLMVFILIIIADYLQLFGISQVSEFDIIDLNFKPVDEDTGAPVTDVHIRCFQKSNNNACSEKESPGYGLVTVAVPVTRIINRSMFFEHDSRIEETADPKLHIMFIHNDYNNPVKTLNINEIPSKEGSISKIIMPRAVLR
;
A
#
# COMPACT_ATOMS: atom_id res chain seq x y z
N MET A 1 26.15 -41.25 -30.54
CA MET A 1 25.44 -40.90 -29.28
C MET A 1 25.27 -39.39 -29.07
N LYS A 2 26.34 -38.57 -29.10
CA LYS A 2 26.28 -37.13 -28.78
C LYS A 2 25.22 -36.32 -29.55
N ARG A 3 25.08 -36.53 -30.87
CA ARG A 3 24.06 -35.81 -31.68
C ARG A 3 22.62 -36.13 -31.28
N LYS A 4 22.30 -37.39 -30.94
CA LYS A 4 20.95 -37.78 -30.48
C LYS A 4 20.61 -37.13 -29.13
N LEU A 5 21.59 -37.04 -28.23
CA LEU A 5 21.43 -36.35 -26.95
C LEU A 5 21.14 -34.85 -27.15
N ILE A 6 21.87 -34.20 -28.06
CA ILE A 6 21.64 -32.77 -28.38
C ILE A 6 20.21 -32.56 -28.88
N TYR A 7 19.72 -33.38 -29.81
CA TYR A 7 18.34 -33.24 -30.32
C TYR A 7 17.27 -33.42 -29.24
N ILE A 8 17.47 -34.38 -28.33
CA ILE A 8 16.56 -34.59 -27.18
C ILE A 8 16.55 -33.36 -26.28
N VAL A 9 17.74 -32.85 -25.92
CA VAL A 9 17.86 -31.66 -25.05
C VAL A 9 17.24 -30.43 -25.71
N THR A 10 17.51 -30.20 -27.00
CA THR A 10 16.90 -29.06 -27.72
C THR A 10 15.37 -29.20 -27.85
N GLY A 11 14.86 -30.43 -27.99
CA GLY A 11 13.43 -30.69 -28.05
C GLY A 11 12.74 -30.34 -26.72
N PHE A 12 13.30 -30.78 -25.59
CA PHE A 12 12.79 -30.40 -24.28
C PHE A 12 12.85 -28.90 -24.04
N LEU A 13 13.94 -28.24 -24.45
CA LEU A 13 14.08 -26.80 -24.33
C LEU A 13 12.98 -26.07 -25.12
N MET A 14 12.70 -26.49 -26.36
CA MET A 14 11.62 -25.89 -27.17
C MET A 14 10.26 -26.06 -26.50
N VAL A 15 9.93 -27.26 -26.02
CA VAL A 15 8.64 -27.51 -25.35
C VAL A 15 8.52 -26.65 -24.09
N PHE A 16 9.59 -26.53 -23.31
CA PHE A 16 9.60 -25.68 -22.12
C PHE A 16 9.37 -24.19 -22.46
N ILE A 17 10.04 -23.67 -23.50
CA ILE A 17 9.83 -22.30 -23.98
C ILE A 17 8.37 -22.09 -24.41
N LEU A 18 7.77 -23.05 -25.13
CA LEU A 18 6.38 -22.96 -25.55
C LEU A 18 5.42 -22.94 -24.36
N ILE A 19 5.70 -23.70 -23.29
CA ILE A 19 4.89 -23.67 -22.06
C ILE A 19 4.97 -22.30 -21.40
N ILE A 20 6.16 -21.71 -21.29
CA ILE A 20 6.33 -20.36 -20.72
C ILE A 20 5.54 -19.32 -21.53
N ILE A 21 5.64 -19.37 -22.86
CA ILE A 21 4.90 -18.45 -23.74
C ILE A 21 3.39 -18.65 -23.58
N ALA A 22 2.92 -19.90 -23.53
CA ALA A 22 1.50 -20.20 -23.35
C ALA A 22 0.97 -19.70 -22.00
N ASP A 23 1.76 -19.82 -20.94
CA ASP A 23 1.43 -19.30 -19.62
C ASP A 23 1.40 -17.76 -19.58
N TYR A 24 2.39 -17.10 -20.20
CA TYR A 24 2.41 -15.65 -20.35
C TYR A 24 1.18 -15.12 -21.12
N LEU A 25 0.70 -15.87 -22.11
CA LEU A 25 -0.53 -15.58 -22.85
C LEU A 25 -1.81 -16.03 -22.13
N GLN A 26 -1.71 -16.49 -20.88
CA GLN A 26 -2.84 -16.90 -20.03
C GLN A 26 -3.66 -18.09 -20.57
N LEU A 27 -3.07 -18.93 -21.44
CA LEU A 27 -3.78 -20.06 -22.07
C LEU A 27 -4.17 -21.16 -21.08
N PHE A 28 -3.46 -21.28 -19.96
CA PHE A 28 -3.77 -22.22 -18.87
C PHE A 28 -4.76 -21.66 -17.85
N GLY A 29 -5.24 -20.43 -18.05
CA GLY A 29 -6.13 -19.72 -17.15
C GLY A 29 -5.40 -18.84 -16.14
N ILE A 30 -6.19 -18.07 -15.40
CA ILE A 30 -5.73 -17.13 -14.37
C ILE A 30 -6.32 -17.57 -13.03
N SER A 31 -5.49 -17.60 -12.00
CA SER A 31 -5.92 -17.78 -10.62
C SER A 31 -5.92 -16.43 -9.89
N GLN A 32 -6.87 -16.26 -8.98
CA GLN A 32 -6.92 -15.10 -8.09
C GLN A 32 -6.48 -15.52 -6.71
N VAL A 33 -5.54 -14.78 -6.14
CA VAL A 33 -5.09 -14.97 -4.76
C VAL A 33 -5.25 -13.66 -4.03
N SER A 34 -5.77 -13.75 -2.81
CA SER A 34 -5.87 -12.62 -1.90
C SER A 34 -4.68 -12.66 -0.95
N GLU A 35 -3.91 -11.58 -0.91
CA GLU A 35 -2.77 -11.41 0.00
C GLU A 35 -2.99 -10.20 0.89
N PHE A 36 -2.59 -10.33 2.15
CA PHE A 36 -2.63 -9.23 3.11
C PHE A 36 -1.31 -8.48 3.05
N ASP A 37 -1.40 -7.16 2.89
CA ASP A 37 -0.25 -6.27 2.73
C ASP A 37 -0.40 -5.07 3.68
N ILE A 38 0.73 -4.43 4.03
CA ILE A 38 0.76 -3.28 4.92
C ILE A 38 1.50 -2.16 4.20
N ILE A 39 0.79 -1.07 3.93
CA ILE A 39 1.38 0.10 3.27
C ILE A 39 1.69 1.16 4.33
N ASP A 40 2.96 1.61 4.35
CA ASP A 40 3.43 2.67 5.22
C ASP A 40 3.22 4.05 4.55
N LEU A 41 2.44 4.91 5.20
CA LEU A 41 2.20 6.29 4.80
C LEU A 41 2.95 7.24 5.73
N ASN A 42 3.72 8.17 5.16
CA ASN A 42 4.48 9.15 5.90
C ASN A 42 3.81 10.52 5.85
N PHE A 43 3.63 11.13 7.02
CA PHE A 43 3.08 12.47 7.18
C PHE A 43 4.06 13.38 7.87
N LYS A 44 4.05 14.66 7.47
CA LYS A 44 4.77 15.73 8.15
C LYS A 44 3.75 16.75 8.68
N PRO A 45 3.32 16.63 9.94
CA PRO A 45 2.50 17.64 10.60
C PRO A 45 3.31 18.94 10.72
N VAL A 46 2.69 20.06 10.33
CA VAL A 46 3.26 21.38 10.48
C VAL A 46 2.26 22.35 11.10
N ASP A 47 2.77 23.29 11.87
CA ASP A 47 1.98 24.40 12.40
C ASP A 47 1.52 25.30 11.24
N GLU A 48 0.25 25.68 11.26
CA GLU A 48 -0.39 26.47 10.19
C GLU A 48 0.26 27.85 9.99
N ASP A 49 0.62 28.51 11.09
CA ASP A 49 1.11 29.89 11.09
C ASP A 49 2.61 29.97 10.76
N THR A 50 3.39 29.07 11.36
CA THR A 50 4.87 29.11 11.32
C THR A 50 5.46 28.15 10.28
N GLY A 51 4.69 27.14 9.86
CA GLY A 51 5.19 26.05 9.02
C GLY A 51 6.22 25.15 9.70
N ALA A 52 6.46 25.34 11.02
CA ALA A 52 7.37 24.52 11.80
C ALA A 52 6.81 23.09 11.96
N PRO A 53 7.68 22.05 12.04
CA PRO A 53 7.22 20.69 12.30
C PRO A 53 6.56 20.60 13.68
N VAL A 54 5.43 19.90 13.77
CA VAL A 54 4.77 19.57 15.04
C VAL A 54 5.19 18.17 15.44
N THR A 55 5.73 18.02 16.65
CA THR A 55 6.11 16.74 17.25
C THR A 55 5.00 16.17 18.11
N ASP A 56 5.16 14.94 18.62
CA ASP A 56 4.21 14.30 19.54
C ASP A 56 2.76 14.25 19.04
N VAL A 57 2.60 14.16 17.71
CA VAL A 57 1.31 13.98 17.05
C VAL A 57 0.98 12.50 17.00
N HIS A 58 -0.11 12.12 17.66
CA HIS A 58 -0.65 10.77 17.60
C HIS A 58 -1.64 10.62 16.45
N ILE A 59 -1.82 9.39 15.98
CA ILE A 59 -2.75 9.12 14.88
C ILE A 59 -3.85 8.16 15.31
N ARG A 60 -5.06 8.47 14.83
CA ARG A 60 -6.19 7.55 14.88
C ARG A 60 -6.83 7.45 13.51
N CYS A 61 -6.88 6.25 12.94
CA CYS A 61 -7.61 6.03 11.69
C CYS A 61 -8.96 5.39 11.92
N PHE A 62 -9.93 5.83 11.14
CA PHE A 62 -11.27 5.26 11.13
C PHE A 62 -11.78 5.17 9.70
N GLN A 63 -12.59 4.16 9.51
CA GLN A 63 -13.31 3.81 8.29
C GLN A 63 -14.69 3.34 8.74
N LYS A 64 -15.72 3.41 7.89
CA LYS A 64 -17.07 2.99 8.29
C LYS A 64 -17.05 1.58 8.86
N SER A 65 -17.55 1.44 10.09
CA SER A 65 -17.55 0.18 10.85
C SER A 65 -16.18 -0.38 11.24
N ASN A 66 -15.08 0.36 11.02
CA ASN A 66 -13.73 -0.01 11.44
C ASN A 66 -12.99 1.21 12.06
N ASN A 67 -13.01 1.29 13.38
CA ASN A 67 -12.43 2.42 14.13
C ASN A 67 -10.92 2.31 14.38
N ASN A 68 -10.28 1.22 13.94
CA ASN A 68 -8.85 0.97 14.04
C ASN A 68 -8.33 0.52 12.67
N ALA A 69 -8.64 1.30 11.64
CA ALA A 69 -8.34 0.96 10.25
C ALA A 69 -6.84 1.05 9.91
N CYS A 70 -6.01 1.54 10.83
CA CYS A 70 -4.56 1.64 10.70
C CYS A 70 -3.90 1.59 12.09
N SER A 71 -2.58 1.49 12.12
CA SER A 71 -1.77 1.67 13.33
C SER A 71 -0.68 2.72 13.12
N GLU A 72 -0.40 3.51 14.16
CA GLU A 72 0.79 4.37 14.22
C GLU A 72 2.05 3.50 14.33
N LYS A 73 3.11 3.88 13.60
CA LYS A 73 4.41 3.21 13.61
C LYS A 73 5.49 4.19 14.05
N GLU A 74 6.54 3.67 14.66
CA GLU A 74 7.72 4.46 15.01
C GLU A 74 8.25 5.18 13.77
N SER A 75 8.43 6.49 13.89
CA SER A 75 8.68 7.34 12.74
C SER A 75 10.18 7.50 12.48
N PRO A 76 10.63 7.43 11.21
CA PRO A 76 12.05 7.36 10.87
C PRO A 76 12.79 8.71 11.02
N GLY A 77 12.09 9.78 11.40
CA GLY A 77 12.68 11.12 11.49
C GLY A 77 11.89 12.09 12.36
N TYR A 78 12.55 13.16 12.78
CA TYR A 78 11.98 14.19 13.64
C TYR A 78 10.82 14.93 12.96
N GLY A 79 9.67 15.01 13.65
CA GLY A 79 8.46 15.67 13.13
C GLY A 79 7.79 14.93 11.97
N LEU A 80 8.09 13.64 11.80
CA LEU A 80 7.36 12.75 10.90
C LEU A 80 6.44 11.85 11.71
N VAL A 81 5.32 11.47 11.10
CA VAL A 81 4.42 10.44 11.64
C VAL A 81 4.18 9.39 10.57
N THR A 82 4.38 8.13 10.93
CA THR A 82 4.23 6.99 10.02
C THR A 82 2.99 6.20 10.39
N VAL A 83 2.17 5.88 9.39
CA VAL A 83 0.93 5.13 9.54
C VAL A 83 1.01 3.86 8.73
N ALA A 84 0.86 2.71 9.39
CA ALA A 84 0.72 1.42 8.74
C ALA A 84 -0.76 1.15 8.44
N VAL A 85 -1.10 1.07 7.15
CA VAL A 85 -2.46 0.78 6.69
C VAL A 85 -2.54 -0.65 6.18
N PRO A 86 -3.29 -1.55 6.84
CA PRO A 86 -3.56 -2.88 6.33
C PRO A 86 -4.46 -2.81 5.09
N VAL A 87 -4.04 -3.43 4.00
CA VAL A 87 -4.81 -3.53 2.76
C VAL A 87 -4.81 -4.97 2.26
N THR A 88 -5.88 -5.35 1.58
CA THR A 88 -5.95 -6.66 0.92
C THR A 88 -5.72 -6.48 -0.56
N ARG A 89 -4.74 -7.19 -1.11
CA ARG A 89 -4.39 -7.15 -2.53
C ARG A 89 -4.91 -8.41 -3.22
N ILE A 90 -5.67 -8.22 -4.29
CA ILE A 90 -6.06 -9.28 -5.21
C ILE A 90 -5.02 -9.35 -6.31
N ILE A 91 -4.31 -10.48 -6.35
CA ILE A 91 -3.25 -10.75 -7.33
C ILE A 91 -3.78 -11.75 -8.35
N ASN A 92 -3.78 -11.35 -9.61
CA ASN A 92 -4.10 -12.21 -10.74
C ASN A 92 -2.80 -12.82 -11.25
N ARG A 93 -2.65 -14.14 -11.11
CA ARG A 93 -1.44 -14.87 -11.52
C ARG A 93 -1.76 -16.11 -12.34
N SER A 94 -0.92 -16.36 -13.35
CA SER A 94 -0.82 -17.63 -14.07
C SER A 94 0.09 -18.61 -13.29
N MET A 95 0.56 -19.69 -13.93
CA MET A 95 1.44 -20.66 -13.30
C MET A 95 2.82 -20.07 -12.96
N PHE A 96 3.34 -19.18 -13.80
CA PHE A 96 4.68 -18.61 -13.67
C PHE A 96 4.73 -17.09 -13.57
N PHE A 97 3.64 -16.37 -13.86
CA PHE A 97 3.64 -14.89 -13.93
C PHE A 97 2.51 -14.25 -13.13
N GLU A 98 2.81 -13.11 -12.52
CA GLU A 98 1.81 -12.15 -12.05
C GLU A 98 1.45 -11.22 -13.21
N HIS A 99 0.15 -11.05 -13.46
CA HIS A 99 -0.34 -10.23 -14.56
C HIS A 99 -0.87 -8.87 -14.12
N ASP A 100 -1.58 -8.85 -13.00
CA ASP A 100 -2.21 -7.64 -12.47
C ASP A 100 -2.39 -7.80 -10.97
N SER A 101 -2.29 -6.69 -10.25
CA SER A 101 -2.64 -6.63 -8.85
C SER A 101 -3.36 -5.34 -8.52
N ARG A 102 -4.42 -5.48 -7.72
CA ARG A 102 -5.28 -4.38 -7.30
C ARG A 102 -5.63 -4.52 -5.84
N ILE A 103 -5.89 -3.40 -5.18
CA ILE A 103 -6.44 -3.44 -3.83
C ILE A 103 -7.92 -3.86 -3.91
N GLU A 104 -8.32 -4.75 -3.00
CA GLU A 104 -9.71 -5.12 -2.79
C GLU A 104 -10.47 -3.91 -2.24
N GLU A 105 -11.54 -3.53 -2.93
CA GLU A 105 -12.40 -2.45 -2.48
C GLU A 105 -13.22 -2.89 -1.26
N THR A 106 -12.98 -2.22 -0.14
CA THR A 106 -13.81 -2.35 1.06
C THR A 106 -15.15 -1.62 0.87
N ALA A 107 -16.17 -1.99 1.66
CA ALA A 107 -17.50 -1.37 1.62
C ALA A 107 -17.51 0.17 1.84
N ASP A 108 -16.45 0.71 2.45
CA ASP A 108 -16.19 2.15 2.51
C ASP A 108 -14.79 2.44 1.97
N PRO A 109 -14.63 3.00 0.77
CA PRO A 109 -13.31 3.21 0.18
C PRO A 109 -12.53 4.34 0.87
N LYS A 110 -13.12 5.07 1.82
CA LYS A 110 -12.51 6.25 2.45
C LYS A 110 -11.87 5.90 3.79
N LEU A 111 -10.56 6.04 3.86
CA LEU A 111 -9.78 6.03 5.08
C LEU A 111 -9.69 7.45 5.64
N HIS A 112 -10.14 7.65 6.87
CA HIS A 112 -9.96 8.90 7.59
C HIS A 112 -8.83 8.76 8.60
N ILE A 113 -7.87 9.67 8.55
CA ILE A 113 -6.70 9.72 9.42
C ILE A 113 -6.78 11.01 10.22
N MET A 114 -7.05 10.89 11.53
CA MET A 114 -7.06 12.01 12.46
C MET A 114 -5.70 12.15 13.13
N PHE A 115 -5.17 13.36 13.09
CA PHE A 115 -3.92 13.75 13.75
C PHE A 115 -4.29 14.40 15.07
N ILE A 116 -3.77 13.87 16.18
CA ILE A 116 -4.14 14.24 17.54
C ILE A 116 -2.94 14.88 18.21
N HIS A 117 -3.13 16.09 18.75
CA HIS A 117 -2.13 16.77 19.55
C HIS A 117 -2.82 17.63 20.62
N ASN A 118 -2.16 17.87 21.75
CA ASN A 118 -2.75 18.62 22.86
C ASN A 118 -2.96 20.12 22.54
N ASP A 119 -1.98 20.75 21.89
CA ASP A 119 -1.98 22.19 21.60
C ASP A 119 -2.62 22.59 20.26
N TYR A 120 -3.01 21.62 19.43
CA TYR A 120 -3.57 21.87 18.09
C TYR A 120 -4.99 21.30 17.99
N ASN A 121 -5.77 21.83 17.06
CA ASN A 121 -6.97 21.15 16.62
C ASN A 121 -6.58 19.82 15.97
N ASN A 122 -7.49 18.85 15.96
CA ASN A 122 -7.23 17.52 15.42
C ASN A 122 -7.69 17.43 13.96
N PRO A 123 -6.86 17.79 12.95
CA PRO A 123 -7.29 17.74 11.56
C PRO A 123 -7.50 16.28 11.12
N VAL A 124 -8.41 16.10 10.17
CA VAL A 124 -8.68 14.78 9.57
C VAL A 124 -8.32 14.82 8.09
N LYS A 125 -7.40 13.95 7.69
CA LYS A 125 -7.09 13.69 6.28
C LYS A 125 -7.92 12.51 5.80
N THR A 126 -8.65 12.69 4.70
CA THR A 126 -9.37 11.59 4.04
C THR A 126 -8.58 11.14 2.81
N LEU A 127 -8.39 9.83 2.67
CA LEU A 127 -7.72 9.17 1.55
C LEU A 127 -8.61 8.07 1.00
N ASN A 128 -8.60 7.86 -0.31
CA ASN A 128 -9.20 6.66 -0.88
C ASN A 128 -8.20 5.50 -0.77
N ILE A 129 -8.67 4.32 -0.37
CA ILE A 129 -7.84 3.12 -0.20
C ILE A 129 -7.09 2.76 -1.49
N ASN A 130 -7.73 2.90 -2.64
CA ASN A 130 -7.13 2.63 -3.94
C ASN A 130 -5.98 3.60 -4.30
N GLU A 131 -5.89 4.76 -3.65
CA GLU A 131 -4.82 5.75 -3.84
C GLU A 131 -3.66 5.57 -2.85
N ILE A 132 -3.77 4.65 -1.89
CA ILE A 132 -2.74 4.45 -0.86
C ILE A 132 -1.40 3.94 -1.47
N PRO A 133 -1.38 2.98 -2.41
CA PRO A 133 -0.14 2.50 -3.03
C PRO A 133 0.65 3.59 -3.74
N SER A 134 -0.02 4.52 -4.40
CA SER A 134 0.66 5.62 -5.12
C SER A 134 1.30 6.64 -4.18
N LYS A 135 0.97 6.57 -2.88
CA LYS A 135 1.50 7.46 -1.83
C LYS A 135 2.52 6.76 -0.94
N GLU A 136 2.77 5.47 -1.14
CA GLU A 136 3.81 4.73 -0.44
C GLU A 136 5.17 5.41 -0.63
N GLY A 137 5.90 5.60 0.47
CA GLY A 137 7.19 6.31 0.47
C GLY A 137 7.13 7.83 0.25
N SER A 138 5.97 8.40 -0.12
CA SER A 138 5.79 9.84 -0.23
C SER A 138 5.54 10.48 1.15
N ILE A 139 6.05 11.71 1.35
CA ILE A 139 5.79 12.48 2.57
C ILE A 139 4.68 13.49 2.29
N SER A 140 3.53 13.29 2.94
CA SER A 140 2.39 14.19 2.84
C SER A 140 2.42 15.24 3.96
N LYS A 141 2.39 16.53 3.59
CA LYS A 141 2.31 17.64 4.55
C LYS A 141 0.89 17.74 5.12
N ILE A 142 0.78 17.84 6.44
CA ILE A 142 -0.49 18.03 7.16
C ILE A 142 -0.42 19.36 7.90
N ILE A 143 -1.45 20.19 7.71
CA ILE A 143 -1.55 21.48 8.38
C ILE A 143 -2.27 21.27 9.71
N MET A 144 -1.63 21.68 10.81
CA MET A 144 -2.13 21.62 12.18
C MET A 144 -2.54 23.04 12.60
N PRO A 145 -3.84 23.36 12.62
CA PRO A 145 -4.33 24.64 13.15
C PRO A 145 -4.20 24.63 14.67
N ARG A 146 -3.72 25.72 15.29
CA ARG A 146 -3.66 25.81 16.76
C ARG A 146 -5.04 25.71 17.38
N ALA A 147 -5.12 25.07 18.54
CA ALA A 147 -6.35 25.06 19.32
C ALA A 147 -6.63 26.49 19.81
N VAL A 148 -7.81 27.02 19.50
CA VAL A 148 -8.25 28.28 20.11
C VAL A 148 -8.58 27.95 21.55
N LEU A 149 -7.77 28.42 22.50
CA LEU A 149 -8.08 28.37 23.93
C LEU A 149 -9.47 28.98 24.12
N ARG A 150 -10.46 28.13 24.43
CA ARG A 150 -11.79 28.55 24.85
C ARG A 150 -11.83 28.71 26.36
#